data_AF-H5XI93-F1
#
_entry.id   AF-H5XI93-F1
#
_cell.length_a   1.000
_cell.length_b   1.000
_cell.length_c   1.000
_cell.angle_alpha   90.00
_cell.angle_beta   90.00
_cell.angle_gamma   90.00
#
_symmetry.space_group_name_H-M   'P 1'
#
loop_
_entity.id
_entity.type
_entity.pdbx_description
1 polymer ?
#
loop_
_entity_poly.entity_id
_entity_poly.type
_entity_poly.pdbx_seq_one_letter_code
_entity_poly.pdbx_strand_id
1 'polypeptide(L)'
;MPDGQPTFTLAYVPGVMPGKWVRRWQERLPGVPLTLVQTPAADAAALARDRDVDAVLLRLPTDRTGLHAIPLYTETTVVVIPKDHLVAAADEVTLDDLADDIVLHPLDDTLGWERPPGRPAIERPATTADAVTLVAAGVGLLVVPQSLARLYHRRDLTHRPVTDAPQSRVALAWPEDETTDLMEQFIGIVRGRTVNSTRGRPPTPTPTPATRSRAGGGDGDGEKGAKAAVRRSTGKKRQPGGPRGGRRRKPRRRS
;
A
#
# COMPACT_ATOMS: atom_id res chain seq x y z
N MET A 1 3.09 -36.33 21.55
CA MET A 1 3.86 -35.70 20.45
C MET A 1 4.32 -34.34 20.95
N PRO A 2 5.51 -33.83 20.61
CA PRO A 2 5.79 -32.41 20.81
C PRO A 2 4.83 -31.61 19.91
N ASP A 3 4.18 -30.60 20.47
CA ASP A 3 3.21 -29.80 19.73
C ASP A 3 3.90 -29.07 18.57
N GLY A 4 3.22 -29.03 17.41
CA GLY A 4 3.76 -28.39 16.21
C GLY A 4 4.04 -26.92 16.48
N GLN A 5 5.31 -26.51 16.38
CA GLN A 5 5.72 -25.12 16.62
C GLN A 5 4.90 -24.20 15.70
N PRO A 6 4.21 -23.18 16.24
CA PRO A 6 3.34 -22.34 15.44
C PRO A 6 4.11 -21.71 14.28
N THR A 7 3.51 -21.77 13.10
CA THR A 7 4.01 -21.24 11.83
C THR A 7 2.93 -20.34 11.23
N PHE A 8 3.31 -19.44 10.33
CA PHE A 8 2.38 -18.60 9.59
C PHE A 8 2.74 -18.61 8.10
N THR A 9 1.83 -19.06 7.25
CA THR A 9 2.05 -19.26 5.83
C THR A 9 1.39 -18.15 5.02
N LEU A 10 2.21 -17.40 4.30
CA LEU A 10 1.79 -16.23 3.52
C LEU A 10 1.99 -16.48 2.02
N ALA A 11 0.88 -16.64 1.29
CA ALA A 11 0.90 -16.65 -0.16
C ALA A 11 1.07 -15.22 -0.73
N TYR A 12 1.69 -15.09 -1.91
CA TYR A 12 1.74 -13.82 -2.63
C TYR A 12 1.80 -14.00 -4.16
N VAL A 13 1.08 -13.13 -4.86
CA VAL A 13 1.03 -13.11 -6.34
C VAL A 13 2.27 -12.44 -6.97
N PRO A 14 2.58 -12.70 -8.26
CA PRO A 14 3.75 -12.11 -8.92
C PRO A 14 3.80 -10.58 -8.81
N GLY A 15 5.00 -10.04 -8.56
CA GLY A 15 5.28 -8.61 -8.44
C GLY A 15 4.96 -8.00 -7.07
N VAL A 16 4.19 -8.68 -6.20
CA VAL A 16 4.01 -8.24 -4.82
C VAL A 16 5.25 -8.62 -4.00
N MET A 17 5.81 -7.66 -3.26
CA MET A 17 7.06 -7.86 -2.51
C MET A 17 6.79 -7.87 -0.99
N PRO A 18 6.65 -9.05 -0.35
CA PRO A 18 6.25 -9.14 1.06
C PRO A 18 7.35 -8.74 2.06
N GLY A 19 8.61 -8.60 1.62
CA GLY A 19 9.80 -8.49 2.49
C GLY A 19 9.73 -7.44 3.62
N LYS A 20 9.04 -6.31 3.40
CA LYS A 20 8.84 -5.26 4.43
C LYS A 20 7.98 -5.72 5.63
N TRP A 21 7.11 -6.68 5.42
CA TRP A 21 6.27 -7.29 6.46
C TRP A 21 6.94 -8.54 7.05
N VAL A 22 7.59 -9.36 6.21
CA VAL A 22 8.39 -10.53 6.63
C VAL A 22 9.45 -10.14 7.67
N ARG A 23 10.23 -9.09 7.39
CA ARG A 23 11.22 -8.55 8.33
C ARG A 23 10.56 -8.12 9.66
N ARG A 24 9.44 -7.40 9.59
CA ARG A 24 8.69 -6.93 10.78
C ARG A 24 8.03 -8.06 11.57
N TRP A 25 7.77 -9.20 10.95
CA TRP A 25 7.33 -10.42 11.62
C TRP A 25 8.48 -11.04 12.40
N GLN A 26 9.62 -11.28 11.73
CA GLN A 26 10.84 -11.81 12.35
C GLN A 26 11.33 -10.94 13.52
N GLU A 27 11.21 -9.61 13.41
CA GLU A 27 11.51 -8.63 14.47
C GLU A 27 10.55 -8.67 15.68
N ARG A 28 9.39 -9.34 15.59
CA ARG A 28 8.35 -9.38 16.66
C ARG A 28 8.05 -10.77 17.20
N LEU A 29 8.09 -11.77 16.33
CA LEU A 29 7.75 -13.16 16.61
C LEU A 29 8.91 -14.07 16.16
N PRO A 30 10.14 -13.89 16.70
CA PRO A 30 11.32 -14.64 16.26
C PRO A 30 11.22 -16.15 16.50
N GLY A 31 10.29 -16.59 17.36
CA GLY A 31 9.98 -18.01 17.59
C GLY A 31 8.87 -18.58 16.70
N VAL A 32 8.31 -17.81 15.76
CA VAL A 32 7.20 -18.23 14.89
C VAL A 32 7.65 -18.08 13.43
N PRO A 33 8.03 -19.16 12.73
CA PRO A 33 8.42 -19.09 11.32
C PRO A 33 7.33 -18.44 10.45
N LEU A 34 7.76 -17.64 9.47
CA LEU A 34 6.88 -17.16 8.40
C LEU A 34 7.30 -17.82 7.09
N THR A 35 6.44 -18.71 6.60
CA THR A 35 6.61 -19.43 5.34
C THR A 35 6.07 -18.57 4.20
N LEU A 36 6.80 -18.52 3.09
CA LEU A 36 6.45 -17.72 1.91
C LEU A 36 6.14 -18.63 0.73
N VAL A 37 4.97 -18.46 0.12
CA VAL A 37 4.52 -19.25 -1.04
C VAL A 37 4.22 -18.31 -2.21
N GLN A 38 4.80 -18.57 -3.37
CA GLN A 38 4.38 -17.89 -4.61
C GLN A 38 3.23 -18.66 -5.25
N THR A 39 2.20 -17.93 -5.68
CA THR A 39 1.00 -18.49 -6.31
C THR A 39 0.63 -17.69 -7.56
N PRO A 40 0.08 -18.30 -8.62
CA PRO A 40 -0.58 -17.58 -9.71
C PRO A 40 -1.70 -16.67 -9.18
N ALA A 41 -2.04 -15.63 -9.95
CA ALA A 41 -3.03 -14.64 -9.54
C ALA A 41 -4.46 -15.21 -9.46
N ALA A 42 -4.78 -16.24 -10.26
CA ALA A 42 -6.06 -16.92 -10.25
C ALA A 42 -6.27 -17.77 -8.98
N ASP A 43 -5.26 -18.55 -8.59
CA ASP A 43 -5.37 -19.52 -7.48
C ASP A 43 -5.29 -18.86 -6.10
N ALA A 44 -4.75 -17.64 -6.05
CA ALA A 44 -4.45 -16.91 -4.82
C ALA A 44 -5.63 -16.77 -3.84
N ALA A 45 -6.85 -16.57 -4.35
CA ALA A 45 -8.05 -16.48 -3.51
C ALA A 45 -8.53 -17.85 -3.02
N ALA A 46 -8.33 -18.91 -3.79
CA ALA A 46 -8.68 -20.28 -3.41
C ALA A 46 -7.81 -20.76 -2.24
N LEU A 47 -6.47 -20.67 -2.36
CA LEU A 47 -5.52 -21.10 -1.31
C LEU A 47 -5.84 -20.53 0.09
N ALA A 48 -6.28 -19.27 0.16
CA ALA A 48 -6.66 -18.66 1.42
C ALA A 48 -8.03 -19.16 1.93
N ARG A 49 -9.02 -19.31 1.04
CA ARG A 49 -10.37 -19.81 1.37
C ARG A 49 -10.36 -21.26 1.82
N ASP A 50 -9.58 -22.08 1.13
CA ASP A 50 -9.48 -23.53 1.35
C ASP A 50 -8.49 -23.86 2.49
N ARG A 51 -7.90 -22.82 3.11
CA ARG A 51 -6.99 -22.85 4.27
C ARG A 51 -5.66 -23.58 4.05
N ASP A 52 -5.21 -23.68 2.78
CA ASP A 52 -3.84 -24.08 2.44
C ASP A 52 -2.79 -23.06 2.92
N VAL A 53 -3.19 -21.79 3.13
CA VAL A 53 -2.37 -20.72 3.70
C VAL A 53 -3.17 -19.87 4.69
N ASP A 54 -2.50 -19.36 5.74
CA ASP A 54 -3.11 -18.46 6.72
C ASP A 54 -3.58 -17.13 6.13
N ALA A 55 -2.86 -16.62 5.13
CA ALA A 55 -3.19 -15.39 4.42
C ALA A 55 -2.56 -15.30 3.02
N VAL A 56 -3.12 -14.42 2.19
CA VAL A 56 -2.62 -14.15 0.83
C VAL A 56 -2.49 -12.65 0.55
N LEU A 57 -1.44 -12.28 -0.18
CA LEU A 57 -1.26 -10.97 -0.78
C LEU A 57 -1.60 -11.04 -2.27
N LEU A 58 -2.78 -10.52 -2.63
CA LEU A 58 -3.36 -10.59 -3.97
C LEU A 58 -3.71 -9.20 -4.52
N ARG A 59 -4.16 -9.13 -5.78
CA ARG A 59 -4.68 -7.90 -6.42
C ARG A 59 -6.20 -7.89 -6.41
N LEU A 60 -6.76 -6.68 -6.35
CA LEU A 60 -8.18 -6.38 -6.56
C LEU A 60 -8.34 -5.64 -7.91
N PRO A 61 -9.39 -5.93 -8.70
CA PRO A 61 -10.54 -6.79 -8.37
C PRO A 61 -10.23 -8.30 -8.40
N THR A 62 -10.93 -9.05 -7.55
CA THR A 62 -10.99 -10.52 -7.56
C THR A 62 -12.24 -10.96 -6.77
N ASP A 63 -12.62 -12.23 -6.84
CA ASP A 63 -13.64 -12.78 -5.96
C ASP A 63 -13.14 -12.83 -4.50
N ARG A 64 -13.97 -12.35 -3.59
CA ARG A 64 -13.69 -12.29 -2.14
C ARG A 64 -14.78 -12.99 -1.32
N THR A 65 -15.59 -13.84 -1.94
CA THR A 65 -16.62 -14.59 -1.24
C THR A 65 -15.97 -15.46 -0.16
N GLY A 66 -16.31 -15.23 1.12
CA GLY A 66 -15.68 -15.89 2.27
C GLY A 66 -14.29 -15.36 2.64
N LEU A 67 -13.85 -14.22 2.10
CA LEU A 67 -12.54 -13.62 2.39
C LEU A 67 -12.62 -12.16 2.87
N HIS A 68 -12.18 -11.94 4.12
CA HIS A 68 -11.82 -10.61 4.58
C HIS A 68 -10.69 -10.07 3.71
N ALA A 69 -10.74 -8.77 3.39
CA ALA A 69 -9.69 -8.13 2.61
C ALA A 69 -9.40 -6.69 3.08
N ILE A 70 -8.12 -6.37 3.27
CA ILE A 70 -7.64 -5.01 3.56
C ILE A 70 -6.80 -4.54 2.36
N PRO A 71 -7.23 -3.52 1.60
CA PRO A 71 -6.38 -2.85 0.61
C PRO A 71 -5.17 -2.19 1.30
N LEU A 72 -3.97 -2.41 0.74
CA LEU A 72 -2.70 -2.02 1.33
C LEU A 72 -2.04 -0.86 0.58
N TYR A 73 -2.11 -0.89 -0.75
CA TYR A 73 -1.69 0.19 -1.64
C TYR A 73 -2.32 0.03 -3.02
N THR A 74 -2.57 1.16 -3.68
CA THR A 74 -2.88 1.21 -5.11
C THR A 74 -1.60 1.11 -5.93
N GLU A 75 -1.64 0.43 -7.07
CA GLU A 75 -0.54 0.35 -8.02
C GLU A 75 -0.78 1.30 -9.19
N THR A 76 0.27 1.99 -9.64
CA THR A 76 0.23 2.74 -10.90
C THR A 76 0.15 1.76 -12.06
N THR A 77 -0.86 1.90 -12.91
CA THR A 77 -0.96 1.16 -14.17
C THR A 77 -0.05 1.80 -15.21
N VAL A 78 0.69 0.98 -15.95
CA VAL A 78 1.69 1.41 -16.94
C VAL A 78 1.55 0.58 -18.22
N VAL A 79 1.84 1.19 -19.37
CA VAL A 79 2.05 0.47 -20.63
C VAL A 79 3.53 0.10 -20.74
N VAL A 80 3.81 -1.17 -21.00
CA VAL A 80 5.13 -1.74 -21.29
C VAL A 80 5.30 -1.78 -22.81
N ILE A 81 6.41 -1.22 -23.29
CA ILE A 81 6.63 -0.86 -24.70
C ILE A 81 8.10 -1.07 -25.10
N PRO A 82 8.39 -1.35 -26.38
CA PRO A 82 9.74 -1.23 -26.94
C PRO A 82 10.29 0.20 -26.79
N LYS A 83 11.60 0.35 -26.59
CA LYS A 83 12.26 1.66 -26.41
C LYS A 83 12.27 2.55 -27.64
N ASP A 84 12.09 1.97 -28.81
CA ASP A 84 11.98 2.59 -30.13
C ASP A 84 10.52 2.85 -30.55
N HIS A 85 9.53 2.46 -29.73
CA HIS A 85 8.13 2.74 -30.00
C HIS A 85 7.80 4.24 -29.85
N LEU A 86 6.87 4.77 -30.67
CA LEU A 86 6.50 6.19 -30.65
C LEU A 86 6.02 6.65 -29.26
N VAL A 87 5.21 5.81 -28.61
CA VAL A 87 4.71 5.96 -27.23
C VAL A 87 5.84 6.16 -26.21
N ALA A 88 7.06 5.66 -26.47
CA ALA A 88 8.19 5.80 -25.56
C ALA A 88 8.73 7.24 -25.46
N ALA A 89 8.38 8.13 -26.40
CA ALA A 89 8.77 9.53 -26.39
C ALA A 89 7.95 10.41 -25.42
N ALA A 90 6.74 9.97 -25.02
CA ALA A 90 5.92 10.64 -24.01
C ALA A 90 6.35 10.26 -22.59
N ASP A 91 6.09 11.12 -21.60
CA ASP A 91 6.36 10.81 -20.18
C ASP A 91 5.23 9.99 -19.53
N GLU A 92 3.99 10.24 -19.93
CA GLU A 92 2.74 9.55 -19.57
C GLU A 92 1.78 9.55 -20.79
N VAL A 93 0.80 8.65 -20.82
CA VAL A 93 -0.18 8.51 -21.92
C VAL A 93 -1.61 8.23 -21.44
N THR A 94 -2.55 8.21 -22.38
CA THR A 94 -3.94 7.79 -22.21
C THR A 94 -4.20 6.40 -22.83
N LEU A 95 -5.41 5.86 -22.70
CA LEU A 95 -5.85 4.67 -23.43
C LEU A 95 -6.09 4.96 -24.92
N ASP A 96 -6.52 6.19 -25.26
CA ASP A 96 -6.74 6.62 -26.65
C ASP A 96 -5.41 6.73 -27.43
N ASP A 97 -4.31 7.10 -26.77
CA ASP A 97 -2.95 7.08 -27.35
C ASP A 97 -2.49 5.66 -27.76
N LEU A 98 -3.18 4.61 -27.31
CA LEU A 98 -2.90 3.19 -27.60
C LEU A 98 -3.96 2.58 -28.55
N ALA A 99 -4.90 3.36 -29.08
CA ALA A 99 -6.08 2.84 -29.79
C ALA A 99 -5.74 2.14 -31.13
N ASP A 100 -4.74 2.63 -31.86
CA ASP A 100 -4.30 2.07 -33.15
C ASP A 100 -3.29 0.92 -33.00
N ASP A 101 -2.69 0.75 -31.82
CA ASP A 101 -1.71 -0.30 -31.51
C ASP A 101 -2.37 -1.66 -31.24
N ILE A 102 -1.62 -2.74 -31.45
CA ILE A 102 -2.01 -4.06 -30.90
C ILE A 102 -1.70 -4.04 -29.41
N VAL A 103 -2.69 -4.28 -28.55
CA VAL A 103 -2.50 -4.45 -27.11
C VAL A 103 -2.75 -5.90 -26.72
N LEU A 104 -1.79 -6.45 -25.98
CA LEU A 104 -1.79 -7.82 -25.49
C LEU A 104 -2.52 -7.90 -24.16
N HIS A 105 -3.57 -8.72 -24.12
CA HIS A 105 -4.40 -8.94 -22.94
C HIS A 105 -4.24 -10.40 -22.48
N PRO A 106 -3.27 -10.71 -21.59
CA PRO A 106 -2.96 -12.10 -21.20
C PRO A 106 -4.11 -12.74 -20.42
N LEU A 107 -4.11 -14.07 -20.28
CA LEU A 107 -5.15 -14.78 -19.52
C LEU A 107 -5.07 -14.52 -17.99
N ASP A 108 -3.90 -14.11 -17.49
CA ASP A 108 -3.64 -13.77 -16.08
C ASP A 108 -3.72 -12.25 -15.77
N ASP A 109 -4.33 -11.44 -16.64
CA ASP A 109 -4.48 -10.00 -16.40
C ASP A 109 -5.23 -9.72 -15.08
N THR A 110 -4.75 -8.71 -14.35
CA THR A 110 -5.22 -8.29 -13.03
C THR A 110 -5.87 -6.91 -13.04
N LEU A 111 -6.06 -6.32 -14.21
CA LEU A 111 -6.73 -5.04 -14.41
C LEU A 111 -8.23 -5.25 -14.69
N GLY A 112 -9.08 -4.53 -13.93
CA GLY A 112 -10.53 -4.57 -14.08
C GLY A 112 -11.02 -3.72 -15.26
N TRP A 113 -10.82 -4.20 -16.49
CA TRP A 113 -11.28 -3.52 -17.70
C TRP A 113 -12.80 -3.62 -17.90
N GLU A 114 -13.48 -2.48 -18.10
CA GLU A 114 -14.83 -2.46 -18.72
C GLU A 114 -14.74 -2.72 -20.24
N ARG A 115 -13.70 -2.17 -20.86
CA ARG A 115 -13.30 -2.42 -22.24
C ARG A 115 -11.76 -2.37 -22.32
N PRO A 116 -11.09 -3.45 -22.76
CA PRO A 116 -9.64 -3.40 -22.95
C PRO A 116 -9.25 -2.42 -24.08
N PRO A 117 -8.14 -1.69 -23.96
CA PRO A 117 -7.69 -0.71 -24.96
C PRO A 117 -7.06 -1.36 -26.20
N GLY A 118 -6.89 -0.53 -27.23
CA GLY A 118 -6.20 -0.87 -28.47
C GLY A 118 -6.91 -1.93 -29.31
N ARG A 119 -6.18 -2.42 -30.30
CA ARG A 119 -6.61 -3.54 -31.15
C ARG A 119 -6.27 -4.85 -30.44
N PRO A 120 -7.19 -5.83 -30.39
CA PRO A 120 -6.87 -7.14 -29.84
C PRO A 120 -5.87 -7.88 -30.73
N ALA A 121 -4.94 -8.60 -30.10
CA ALA A 121 -4.17 -9.64 -30.77
C ALA A 121 -5.07 -10.83 -31.20
N ILE A 122 -4.62 -11.61 -32.18
CA ILE A 122 -5.34 -12.78 -32.70
C ILE A 122 -5.48 -13.87 -31.62
N GLU A 123 -4.46 -14.01 -30.78
CA GLU A 123 -4.41 -14.96 -29.67
C GLU A 123 -4.01 -14.22 -28.38
N ARG A 124 -4.57 -14.65 -27.24
CA ARG A 124 -4.24 -14.08 -25.92
C ARG A 124 -3.06 -14.86 -25.31
N PRO A 125 -1.97 -14.19 -24.86
CA PRO A 125 -0.86 -14.87 -24.20
C PRO A 125 -1.32 -15.58 -22.92
N ALA A 126 -0.79 -16.77 -22.63
CA ALA A 126 -1.17 -17.53 -21.45
C ALA A 126 -0.83 -16.80 -20.15
N THR A 127 0.34 -16.16 -20.07
CA THR A 127 0.76 -15.36 -18.92
C THR A 127 1.25 -13.96 -19.30
N THR A 128 1.34 -13.09 -18.30
CA THR A 128 1.96 -11.77 -18.40
C THR A 128 3.44 -11.87 -18.80
N ALA A 129 4.14 -12.95 -18.44
CA ALA A 129 5.53 -13.17 -18.84
C ALA A 129 5.67 -13.47 -20.35
N ASP A 130 4.71 -14.23 -20.91
CA ASP A 130 4.62 -14.49 -22.34
C ASP A 130 4.27 -13.20 -23.10
N ALA A 131 3.32 -12.43 -22.59
CA ALA A 131 2.95 -11.13 -23.15
C ALA A 131 4.15 -10.18 -23.19
N VAL A 132 4.93 -10.03 -22.11
CA VAL A 132 6.17 -9.22 -22.10
C VAL A 132 7.19 -9.71 -23.12
N THR A 133 7.27 -11.02 -23.36
CA THR A 133 8.17 -11.60 -24.37
C THR A 133 7.73 -11.24 -25.79
N LEU A 134 6.42 -11.19 -26.05
CA LEU A 134 5.84 -10.74 -27.32
C LEU A 134 5.97 -9.22 -27.53
N VAL A 135 5.83 -8.40 -26.48
CA VAL A 135 6.14 -6.94 -26.56
C VAL A 135 7.59 -6.74 -27.00
N ALA A 136 8.54 -7.46 -26.41
CA ALA A 136 9.95 -7.37 -26.78
C ALA A 136 10.28 -7.94 -28.17
N ALA A 137 9.37 -8.69 -28.78
CA ALA A 137 9.43 -9.10 -30.18
C ALA A 137 8.72 -8.13 -31.15
N GLY A 138 8.18 -7.01 -30.64
CA GLY A 138 7.50 -5.99 -31.45
C GLY A 138 6.07 -6.38 -31.88
N VAL A 139 5.46 -7.39 -31.25
CA VAL A 139 4.13 -7.92 -31.64
C VAL A 139 2.98 -7.00 -31.19
N GLY A 140 3.21 -6.19 -30.17
CA GLY A 140 2.23 -5.27 -29.60
C GLY A 140 2.74 -4.65 -28.29
N LEU A 141 1.86 -3.95 -27.58
CA LEU A 141 2.11 -3.32 -26.28
C LEU A 141 1.37 -4.09 -25.17
N LEU A 142 1.68 -3.85 -23.90
CA LEU A 142 1.04 -4.53 -22.76
C LEU A 142 0.76 -3.53 -21.63
N VAL A 143 -0.49 -3.42 -21.17
CA VAL A 143 -0.85 -2.57 -20.03
C VAL A 143 -0.95 -3.42 -18.77
N VAL A 144 -0.18 -3.08 -17.73
CA VAL A 144 -0.08 -3.85 -16.47
C VAL A 144 0.18 -2.94 -15.26
N PRO A 145 -0.05 -3.41 -14.02
CA PRO A 145 0.48 -2.75 -12.82
C PRO A 145 2.02 -2.64 -12.87
N GLN A 146 2.57 -1.49 -12.43
CA GLN A 146 4.02 -1.21 -12.48
C GLN A 146 4.88 -2.24 -11.73
N SER A 147 4.31 -2.99 -10.78
CA SER A 147 5.01 -4.10 -10.12
C SER A 147 5.31 -5.28 -11.04
N LEU A 148 4.42 -5.60 -11.99
CA LEU A 148 4.65 -6.63 -13.02
C LEU A 148 5.65 -6.13 -14.07
N ALA A 149 5.52 -4.87 -14.52
CA ALA A 149 6.50 -4.24 -15.42
C ALA A 149 7.93 -4.21 -14.83
N ARG A 150 8.06 -4.08 -13.50
CA ARG A 150 9.34 -4.20 -12.78
C ARG A 150 9.82 -5.64 -12.62
N LEU A 151 8.92 -6.59 -12.36
CA LEU A 151 9.26 -8.01 -12.21
C LEU A 151 9.83 -8.58 -13.52
N TYR A 152 9.16 -8.30 -14.64
CA TYR A 152 9.51 -8.79 -15.97
C TYR A 152 10.35 -7.77 -16.78
N HIS A 153 11.05 -6.86 -16.11
CA HIS A 153 11.85 -5.83 -16.77
C HIS A 153 12.95 -6.43 -17.66
N ARG A 154 12.99 -6.00 -18.93
CA ARG A 154 14.04 -6.33 -19.90
C ARG A 154 14.76 -5.07 -20.40
N ARG A 155 15.97 -5.22 -20.95
CA ARG A 155 16.84 -4.08 -21.37
C ARG A 155 16.35 -3.35 -22.62
N ASP A 156 15.62 -4.05 -23.48
CA ASP A 156 14.98 -3.58 -24.73
C ASP A 156 13.67 -2.82 -24.46
N LEU A 157 13.01 -3.08 -23.33
CA LEU A 157 11.73 -2.48 -22.95
C LEU A 157 11.86 -1.24 -22.05
N THR A 158 10.80 -0.44 -22.03
CA THR A 158 10.54 0.63 -21.06
C THR A 158 9.04 0.62 -20.67
N HIS A 159 8.62 1.48 -19.75
CA HIS A 159 7.21 1.64 -19.41
C HIS A 159 6.82 3.10 -19.15
N ARG A 160 5.57 3.46 -19.48
CA ARG A 160 4.97 4.79 -19.24
C ARG A 160 3.67 4.68 -18.42
N PRO A 161 3.38 5.58 -17.47
CA PRO A 161 2.09 5.63 -16.79
C PRO A 161 0.94 5.80 -17.79
N VAL A 162 -0.16 5.09 -17.56
CA VAL A 162 -1.42 5.31 -18.27
C VAL A 162 -2.37 6.01 -17.30
N THR A 163 -2.83 7.20 -17.67
CA THR A 163 -3.43 8.18 -16.74
C THR A 163 -4.91 7.92 -16.41
N ASP A 164 -5.60 7.26 -17.34
CA ASP A 164 -7.02 6.94 -17.39
C ASP A 164 -7.33 5.43 -17.29
N ALA A 165 -6.28 4.59 -17.20
CA ALA A 165 -6.42 3.15 -17.03
C ALA A 165 -7.00 2.74 -15.64
N PRO A 166 -7.71 1.61 -15.54
CA PRO A 166 -8.14 1.05 -14.26
C PRO A 166 -6.93 0.76 -13.36
N GLN A 167 -7.11 0.98 -12.06
CA GLN A 167 -6.05 0.84 -11.06
C GLN A 167 -6.12 -0.51 -10.33
N SER A 168 -5.02 -1.27 -10.35
CA SER A 168 -4.83 -2.40 -9.42
C SER A 168 -4.70 -1.91 -7.97
N ARG A 169 -5.20 -2.70 -7.02
CA ARG A 169 -4.91 -2.51 -5.58
C ARG A 169 -4.41 -3.82 -4.99
N VAL A 170 -3.25 -3.80 -4.36
CA VAL A 170 -2.75 -4.95 -3.59
C VAL A 170 -3.45 -4.99 -2.24
N ALA A 171 -4.02 -6.13 -1.89
CA ALA A 171 -4.73 -6.37 -0.64
C ALA A 171 -4.14 -7.57 0.12
N LEU A 172 -4.27 -7.55 1.44
CA LEU A 172 -4.14 -8.73 2.29
C LEU A 172 -5.53 -9.36 2.42
N ALA A 173 -5.65 -10.66 2.12
CA ALA A 173 -6.87 -11.42 2.28
C ALA A 173 -6.65 -12.69 3.13
N TRP A 174 -7.70 -13.12 3.84
CA TRP A 174 -7.74 -14.29 4.73
C TRP A 174 -9.23 -14.69 4.97
N PRO A 175 -9.53 -15.89 5.51
CA PRO A 175 -10.90 -16.34 5.79
C PRO A 175 -11.73 -15.38 6.66
N GLU A 176 -13.05 -15.35 6.44
CA GLU A 176 -14.00 -14.54 7.23
C GLU A 176 -14.46 -15.19 8.54
N ASP A 177 -14.36 -16.52 8.63
CA ASP A 177 -14.91 -17.33 9.73
C ASP A 177 -14.02 -17.35 10.98
N GLU A 178 -12.71 -17.19 10.81
CA GLU A 178 -11.72 -17.23 11.88
C GLU A 178 -10.58 -16.22 11.65
N THR A 179 -10.26 -15.43 12.67
CA THR A 179 -9.04 -14.59 12.69
C THR A 179 -8.21 -14.97 13.91
N THR A 180 -7.14 -15.71 13.70
CA THR A 180 -6.25 -16.22 14.75
C THR A 180 -5.40 -15.10 15.37
N ASP A 181 -4.84 -15.34 16.56
CA ASP A 181 -3.86 -14.43 17.20
C ASP A 181 -2.68 -14.09 16.27
N LEU A 182 -2.20 -15.08 15.49
CA LEU A 182 -1.14 -14.87 14.50
C LEU A 182 -1.61 -13.94 13.37
N MET A 183 -2.85 -14.09 12.90
CA MET A 183 -3.41 -13.21 11.89
C MET A 183 -3.63 -11.78 12.41
N GLU A 184 -4.12 -11.62 13.65
CA GLU A 184 -4.20 -10.34 14.37
C GLU A 184 -2.85 -9.60 14.42
N GLN A 185 -1.76 -10.34 14.73
CA GLN A 185 -0.39 -9.81 14.72
C GLN A 185 0.06 -9.43 13.30
N PHE A 186 -0.24 -10.25 12.28
CA PHE A 186 0.12 -9.95 10.89
C PHE A 186 -0.63 -8.70 10.38
N ILE A 187 -1.94 -8.61 10.63
CA ILE A 187 -2.76 -7.39 10.39
C ILE A 187 -2.16 -6.19 11.12
N GLY A 188 -1.61 -6.38 12.33
CA GLY A 188 -0.88 -5.35 13.06
C GLY A 188 0.40 -4.87 12.38
N ILE A 189 1.24 -5.79 11.93
CA ILE A 189 2.47 -5.51 11.16
C ILE A 189 2.15 -4.80 9.84
N VAL A 190 1.10 -5.25 9.15
CA VAL A 190 0.68 -4.78 7.84
C VAL A 190 0.06 -3.38 7.91
N ARG A 191 -0.84 -3.13 8.87
CA ARG A 191 -1.37 -1.79 9.20
C ARG A 191 -0.34 -0.87 9.89
N GLY A 192 0.87 -1.36 10.17
CA GLY A 192 1.94 -0.57 10.79
C GLY A 192 1.75 -0.24 12.27
N ARG A 193 0.85 -0.92 13.00
CA ARG A 193 0.72 -0.81 14.47
C ARG A 193 2.09 -1.12 15.08
N THR A 194 2.67 -0.18 15.84
CA THR A 194 3.94 -0.41 16.56
C THR A 194 3.73 -1.31 17.77
N VAL A 195 4.80 -1.91 18.30
CA VAL A 195 4.71 -2.91 19.40
C VAL A 195 4.09 -2.30 20.68
N ASN A 196 4.29 -1.00 20.93
CA ASN A 196 3.68 -0.28 22.06
C ASN A 196 2.23 0.19 21.80
N SER A 197 1.52 -0.34 20.81
CA SER A 197 0.13 0.08 20.48
C SER A 197 -0.92 -0.62 21.36
N THR A 198 -0.72 -0.65 22.67
CA THR A 198 -1.68 -1.16 23.65
C THR A 198 -2.84 -0.17 23.88
N ARG A 199 -3.81 -0.16 22.97
CA ARG A 199 -5.08 0.57 23.14
C ARG A 199 -6.27 -0.38 22.97
N GLY A 200 -6.61 -1.07 24.05
CA GLY A 200 -7.71 -2.05 24.08
C GLY A 200 -7.97 -2.68 25.45
N ARG A 201 -6.92 -2.93 26.25
CA ARG A 201 -7.07 -3.38 27.64
C ARG A 201 -7.06 -2.17 28.59
N PRO A 202 -8.16 -1.86 29.31
CA PRO A 202 -8.08 -0.90 30.41
C PRO A 202 -7.19 -1.48 31.51
N PRO A 203 -6.34 -0.66 32.17
CA PRO A 203 -5.53 -1.14 33.29
C PRO A 203 -6.45 -1.50 34.46
N THR A 204 -6.31 -2.72 34.98
CA THR A 204 -6.95 -3.12 36.23
C THR A 204 -6.50 -2.17 37.35
N PRO A 205 -7.41 -1.53 38.11
CA PRO A 205 -7.02 -0.56 39.12
C PRO A 205 -6.30 -1.24 40.28
N THR A 206 -4.99 -1.04 40.38
CA THR A 206 -4.19 -1.45 41.54
C THR A 206 -4.70 -0.71 42.79
N PRO A 207 -5.02 -1.40 43.90
CA PRO A 207 -5.53 -0.74 45.10
C PRO A 207 -4.45 0.13 45.77
N THR A 208 -4.73 1.43 45.90
CA THR A 208 -3.85 2.38 46.59
C THR A 208 -3.74 2.06 48.08
N PRO A 209 -2.53 1.95 48.67
CA PRO A 209 -2.38 1.73 50.11
C PRO A 209 -2.85 2.97 50.90
N ALA A 210 -3.70 2.75 51.90
CA ALA A 210 -4.32 3.83 52.67
C ALA A 210 -3.33 4.52 53.63
N THR A 211 -3.06 5.81 53.39
CA THR A 211 -2.33 6.68 54.31
C THR A 211 -3.15 6.92 55.58
N ARG A 212 -2.63 6.48 56.73
CA ARG A 212 -3.29 6.67 58.03
C ARG A 212 -3.22 8.14 58.44
N SER A 213 -4.34 8.74 58.80
CA SER A 213 -4.34 10.05 59.43
C SER A 213 -3.77 9.99 60.85
N ARG A 214 -3.15 11.09 61.29
CA ARG A 214 -3.00 11.45 62.70
C ARG A 214 -3.61 12.83 62.88
N ALA A 215 -4.38 13.01 63.94
CA ALA A 215 -5.07 14.25 64.26
C ALA A 215 -4.32 15.06 65.33
N GLY A 216 -4.66 16.34 65.44
CA GLY A 216 -4.04 17.33 66.32
C GLY A 216 -3.06 18.24 65.54
N GLY A 217 -3.11 19.56 65.67
CA GLY A 217 -4.05 20.40 66.42
C GLY A 217 -3.39 21.68 66.93
N GLY A 218 -4.12 22.80 66.93
CA GLY A 218 -3.65 24.08 67.44
C GLY A 218 -4.03 25.26 66.55
N ASP A 219 -4.55 26.32 67.17
CA ASP A 219 -4.98 27.58 66.55
C ASP A 219 -3.80 28.53 66.24
N GLY A 220 -4.08 29.61 65.49
CA GLY A 220 -3.12 30.72 65.32
C GLY A 220 -3.53 31.73 64.24
N ASP A 221 -3.92 32.94 64.65
CA ASP A 221 -4.23 34.06 63.76
C ASP A 221 -3.00 34.60 62.98
N GLY A 222 -3.24 35.17 61.81
CA GLY A 222 -2.21 35.80 60.98
C GLY A 222 -2.78 36.76 59.93
N GLU A 223 -2.71 38.07 60.19
CA GLU A 223 -3.41 39.12 59.42
C GLU A 223 -2.47 39.97 58.55
N LYS A 224 -3.03 40.62 57.51
CA LYS A 224 -2.46 41.71 56.65
C LYS A 224 -1.30 41.32 55.70
N GLY A 225 -1.15 42.05 54.57
CA GLY A 225 0.04 41.87 53.70
C GLY A 225 0.09 42.46 52.27
N ALA A 226 -0.57 43.59 51.98
CA ALA A 226 -0.45 44.50 50.81
C ALA A 226 0.48 44.21 49.57
N LYS A 227 -0.02 44.62 48.38
CA LYS A 227 0.62 45.42 47.28
C LYS A 227 2.16 45.27 47.06
N ALA A 228 2.75 45.16 45.86
CA ALA A 228 2.34 45.07 44.43
C ALA A 228 3.65 44.74 43.62
N ALA A 229 3.94 45.01 42.32
CA ALA A 229 3.29 45.74 41.21
C ALA A 229 3.85 45.35 39.81
N VAL A 230 3.12 45.70 38.75
CA VAL A 230 3.51 46.01 37.35
C VAL A 230 4.88 45.56 36.79
N ARG A 231 4.86 44.81 35.67
CA ARG A 231 5.70 45.10 34.48
C ARG A 231 5.10 44.56 33.17
N ARG A 232 5.18 45.36 32.10
CA ARG A 232 4.79 45.01 30.72
C ARG A 232 5.94 44.32 29.98
N SER A 233 5.63 43.43 29.04
CA SER A 233 6.36 43.31 27.77
C SER A 233 5.42 42.86 26.65
N THR A 234 5.71 43.23 25.40
CA THR A 234 4.81 43.02 24.23
C THR A 234 5.46 42.15 23.17
N GLY A 235 4.90 40.95 22.92
CA GLY A 235 5.31 40.05 21.85
C GLY A 235 4.35 40.11 20.64
N LYS A 236 4.83 40.55 19.47
CA LYS A 236 3.99 40.82 18.28
C LYS A 236 4.07 39.70 17.24
N LYS A 237 2.93 39.10 16.89
CA LYS A 237 2.82 38.12 15.78
C LYS A 237 3.28 38.73 14.45
N ARG A 238 3.99 37.94 13.63
CA ARG A 238 4.19 38.22 12.19
C ARG A 238 4.37 36.91 11.41
N GLN A 239 3.48 36.66 10.45
CA GLN A 239 3.75 35.81 9.28
C GLN A 239 4.34 36.68 8.16
N PRO A 240 5.17 36.11 7.27
CA PRO A 240 5.41 36.63 5.93
C PRO A 240 4.66 35.81 4.87
N GLY A 241 4.09 36.47 3.85
CA GLY A 241 3.45 35.81 2.71
C GLY A 241 3.26 36.77 1.55
N GLY A 242 3.56 36.32 0.32
CA GLY A 242 3.66 37.18 -0.87
C GLY A 242 5.02 37.89 -0.98
N PRO A 243 5.43 38.35 -2.18
CA PRO A 243 4.55 38.85 -3.23
C PRO A 243 4.60 38.10 -4.59
N ARG A 244 3.53 38.27 -5.40
CA ARG A 244 3.53 38.08 -6.86
C ARG A 244 3.58 39.46 -7.53
N GLY A 245 4.35 39.64 -8.61
CA GLY A 245 4.46 40.98 -9.24
C GLY A 245 5.31 41.12 -10.51
N GLY A 246 5.26 40.19 -11.46
CA GLY A 246 6.05 40.26 -12.71
C GLY A 246 5.22 40.55 -13.96
N ARG A 247 5.11 41.82 -14.39
CA ARG A 247 4.51 42.19 -15.70
C ARG A 247 5.51 41.97 -16.84
N ARG A 248 5.17 41.16 -17.85
CA ARG A 248 5.91 41.10 -19.14
C ARG A 248 4.98 41.52 -20.28
N ARG A 249 5.39 42.51 -21.09
CA ARG A 249 4.65 43.03 -22.25
C ARG A 249 4.95 42.20 -23.51
N LYS A 250 3.96 42.05 -24.40
CA LYS A 250 4.17 41.65 -25.80
C LYS A 250 4.59 42.88 -26.64
N PRO A 251 5.51 42.75 -27.61
CA PRO A 251 5.55 43.61 -28.78
C PRO A 251 4.56 43.13 -29.85
N ARG A 252 4.15 44.00 -30.78
CA ARG A 252 3.42 43.64 -32.02
C ARG A 252 4.38 43.75 -33.22
N ARG A 253 4.06 43.04 -34.31
CA ARG A 253 4.72 43.14 -35.63
C ARG A 253 4.94 44.59 -36.08
N ARG A 254 5.97 44.79 -36.91
CA ARG A 254 5.88 45.71 -38.05
C ARG A 254 6.66 45.12 -39.24
N SER A 255 6.15 45.38 -40.44
CA SER A 255 6.64 44.88 -41.73
C SER A 255 6.82 43.36 -41.75
#